data_AF-A0A0G4NGF9-F1
#
_entry.id   AF-A0A0G4NGF9-F1
#
_cell.length_a   1.000
_cell.length_b   1.000
_cell.length_c   1.000
_cell.angle_alpha   90.00
_cell.angle_beta   90.00
_cell.angle_gamma   90.00
#
_symmetry.space_group_name_H-M   'P 1'
#
loop_
_entity.id
_entity.type
_entity.pdbx_description
1 polymer ?
#
loop_
_entity_poly.entity_id
_entity_poly.type
_entity_poly.pdbx_seq_one_letter_code
_entity_poly.pdbx_strand_id
1 'polypeptide(L)'
;MATFLETLQRKKSVQHIGQAERMLIENAVYYVDPPERPAIEQKERDPMELFIRKLIYMDMTKRNFSKILKQIRRLHWEETEVVTILEKVFSKPGKVKYGNIHLLAILMGALYRYHPAFAV
;
A
#
# COMPACT_ATOMS: atom_id res chain seq x y z
N MET A 1 13.87 -25.60 -21.15
CA MET A 1 12.75 -24.71 -21.53
C MET A 1 13.21 -23.45 -22.27
N ALA A 2 14.35 -22.84 -21.90
CA ALA A 2 14.91 -21.66 -22.61
C ALA A 2 14.99 -21.84 -24.14
N THR A 3 15.47 -23.00 -24.60
CA THR A 3 15.60 -23.33 -26.03
C THR A 3 14.28 -23.32 -26.82
N PHE A 4 13.15 -23.64 -26.18
CA PHE A 4 11.84 -23.60 -26.84
C PHE A 4 11.30 -22.17 -26.95
N LEU A 5 11.39 -21.39 -25.87
CA LEU A 5 10.95 -19.99 -25.85
C LEU A 5 11.75 -19.12 -26.83
N GLU A 6 13.07 -19.30 -26.89
CA GLU A 6 13.94 -18.66 -27.87
C GLU A 6 13.55 -19.04 -29.32
N THR A 7 13.25 -20.33 -29.55
CA THR A 7 12.80 -20.79 -30.87
C THR A 7 11.46 -20.19 -31.25
N LEU A 8 10.53 -20.07 -30.30
CA LEU A 8 9.21 -19.46 -30.49
C LEU A 8 9.33 -17.95 -30.80
N GLN A 9 10.15 -17.22 -30.04
CA GLN A 9 10.49 -15.81 -30.26
C GLN A 9 11.09 -15.59 -31.66
N ARG A 10 12.06 -16.44 -32.05
CA ARG A 10 12.68 -16.38 -33.38
C ARG A 10 11.65 -16.64 -34.48
N LYS A 11 10.82 -17.68 -34.37
CA LYS A 11 9.78 -17.98 -35.37
C LYS A 11 8.75 -16.85 -35.50
N LYS A 12 8.38 -16.22 -34.39
CA LYS A 12 7.48 -15.04 -34.38
C LYS A 12 8.06 -13.85 -35.17
N SER A 13 9.37 -13.63 -35.10
CA SER A 13 10.06 -12.54 -35.80
C SER A 13 10.24 -12.79 -37.30
N VAL A 14 10.54 -14.04 -37.68
CA VAL A 14 10.87 -14.42 -39.06
C VAL A 14 9.63 -14.75 -39.91
N GLN A 15 8.54 -15.20 -39.30
CA GLN A 15 7.31 -15.51 -40.02
C GLN A 15 6.37 -14.29 -40.13
N HIS A 16 5.70 -14.18 -41.28
CA HIS A 16 4.61 -13.23 -41.52
C HIS A 16 3.33 -13.69 -40.82
N ILE A 17 3.30 -13.51 -39.51
CA ILE A 17 2.17 -13.80 -38.65
C ILE A 17 1.33 -12.52 -38.48
N GLY A 18 0.01 -12.65 -38.43
CA GLY A 18 -0.91 -11.56 -38.14
C GLY A 18 -0.67 -10.92 -36.77
N GLN A 19 -1.14 -9.69 -36.60
CA GLN A 19 -0.92 -8.91 -35.37
C GLN A 19 -1.58 -9.56 -34.15
N ALA A 20 -2.78 -10.14 -34.32
CA ALA A 20 -3.52 -10.79 -33.23
C ALA A 20 -2.78 -12.04 -32.72
N GLU A 21 -2.28 -12.88 -33.62
CA GLU A 21 -1.55 -14.09 -33.27
C GLU A 21 -0.18 -13.75 -32.67
N ARG A 22 0.48 -12.70 -33.16
CA ARG A 22 1.70 -12.17 -32.53
C ARG A 22 1.46 -11.75 -31.08
N MET A 23 0.35 -11.08 -30.80
CA MET A 23 -0.02 -10.65 -29.46
C MET A 23 -0.33 -11.85 -28.54
N LEU A 24 -1.02 -12.88 -29.06
CA LEU A 24 -1.28 -14.12 -28.31
C LEU A 24 0.03 -14.83 -27.90
N ILE A 25 0.99 -14.92 -28.82
CA ILE A 25 2.31 -15.50 -28.54
C ILE A 25 3.04 -14.67 -27.48
N GLU A 26 2.99 -13.34 -27.56
CA GLU A 26 3.60 -12.42 -26.60
C GLU A 26 3.04 -12.60 -25.18
N ASN A 27 1.72 -12.67 -25.05
CA ASN A 27 1.05 -12.91 -23.77
C ASN A 27 1.38 -14.30 -23.19
N ALA A 28 1.43 -15.32 -24.04
CA ALA A 28 1.79 -16.67 -23.62
C ALA A 28 3.23 -16.75 -23.11
N VAL A 29 4.18 -16.08 -23.78
CA VAL A 29 5.57 -15.96 -23.33
C VAL A 29 5.65 -15.24 -21.99
N TYR A 30 4.96 -14.10 -21.84
CA TYR A 30 4.93 -13.33 -20.59
C TYR A 30 4.35 -14.15 -19.41
N TYR A 31 3.45 -15.09 -19.69
CA TYR A 31 2.84 -15.93 -18.67
C TYR A 31 3.80 -16.99 -18.11
N VAL A 32 4.65 -17.57 -18.96
CA VAL A 32 5.56 -18.67 -18.59
C VAL A 32 6.96 -18.20 -18.23
N ASP A 33 7.36 -17.04 -18.75
CA ASP A 33 8.64 -16.37 -18.49
C ASP A 33 8.37 -14.89 -18.20
N PRO A 34 7.70 -14.58 -17.08
CA PRO A 34 7.45 -13.20 -16.69
C PRO A 34 8.80 -12.50 -16.53
N PRO A 35 8.94 -11.25 -17.00
CA PRO A 35 10.19 -10.50 -16.83
C PRO A 35 10.54 -10.47 -15.35
N GLU A 36 11.83 -10.56 -15.05
CA GLU A 36 12.34 -10.31 -13.70
C GLU A 36 11.87 -8.93 -13.27
N ARG A 37 10.78 -8.91 -12.50
CA ARG A 37 10.37 -7.69 -11.83
C ARG A 37 11.45 -7.49 -10.78
N PRO A 38 12.14 -6.33 -10.76
CA PRO A 38 12.99 -6.03 -9.61
C PRO A 38 12.13 -6.26 -8.37
N ALA A 39 12.66 -6.99 -7.40
CA ALA A 39 11.96 -7.20 -6.14
C ALA A 39 11.49 -5.82 -5.68
N ILE A 40 10.18 -5.62 -5.56
CA ILE A 40 9.66 -4.36 -5.06
C ILE A 40 10.28 -4.22 -3.68
N GLU A 41 11.26 -3.33 -3.55
CA GLU A 41 11.92 -3.09 -2.28
C GLU A 41 10.83 -2.63 -1.32
N GLN A 42 10.44 -3.54 -0.44
CA GLN A 42 9.51 -3.22 0.61
C GLN A 42 10.27 -2.28 1.52
N LYS A 43 9.93 -0.99 1.44
CA LYS A 43 10.45 -0.01 2.38
C LYS A 43 10.32 -0.58 3.79
N GLU A 44 11.45 -0.80 4.43
CA GLU A 44 11.48 -1.24 5.82
C GLU A 44 10.77 -0.20 6.65
N ARG A 45 9.92 -0.68 7.56
CA ARG A 45 9.13 0.16 8.45
C ARG A 45 9.34 -0.36 9.85
N ASP A 46 9.55 0.58 10.75
CA ASP A 46 9.62 0.29 12.17
C ASP A 46 8.31 -0.39 12.66
N PRO A 47 8.37 -1.31 13.66
CA PRO A 47 7.19 -1.93 14.24
C PRO A 47 6.12 -0.93 14.70
N MET A 48 6.51 0.26 15.19
CA MET A 48 5.59 1.33 15.57
C MET A 48 4.84 1.87 14.35
N GLU A 49 5.55 2.10 13.23
CA GLU A 49 4.92 2.53 11.97
C GLU A 49 3.94 1.47 11.46
N LEU A 50 4.34 0.20 11.49
CA LEU A 50 3.46 -0.91 11.09
C LEU A 50 2.23 -1.01 11.97
N PHE A 51 2.38 -0.86 13.29
CA PHE A 51 1.28 -0.88 14.25
C PHE A 51 0.26 0.24 13.98
N ILE A 52 0.72 1.48 13.89
CA ILE A 52 -0.16 2.65 13.65
C ILE A 52 -0.87 2.52 12.29
N ARG A 53 -0.15 2.10 11.24
CA ARG A 53 -0.74 1.84 9.92
C ARG A 53 -1.79 0.75 9.96
N LYS A 54 -1.53 -0.35 10.66
CA LYS A 54 -2.50 -1.46 10.81
C LYS A 54 -3.78 -0.97 11.48
N LEU A 55 -3.66 -0.20 12.56
CA LEU A 55 -4.81 0.39 13.25
C LEU A 55 -5.67 1.25 12.32
N ILE A 56 -5.04 2.19 11.60
CA ILE A 56 -5.78 3.22 10.85
C ILE A 56 -6.20 2.73 9.46
N TYR A 57 -5.33 2.05 8.72
CA TYR A 57 -5.60 1.65 7.33
C TYR A 57 -6.36 0.32 7.22
N MET A 58 -6.16 -0.61 8.16
CA MET A 58 -6.72 -1.97 8.07
C MET A 58 -7.88 -2.20 9.04
N ASP A 59 -7.62 -1.96 10.34
CA ASP A 59 -8.49 -2.42 11.43
C ASP A 59 -9.61 -1.43 11.77
N MET A 60 -9.49 -0.16 11.38
CA MET A 60 -10.48 0.86 11.71
C MET A 60 -11.83 0.63 11.05
N THR A 61 -12.88 0.68 11.86
CA THR A 61 -14.30 0.56 11.49
C THR A 61 -15.18 1.46 12.35
N LYS A 62 -16.43 1.69 11.92
CA LYS A 62 -17.43 2.44 12.69
C LYS A 62 -17.69 1.89 14.10
N ARG A 63 -17.43 0.60 14.35
CA ARG A 63 -17.69 -0.05 15.65
C ARG A 63 -16.53 0.05 16.63
N ASN A 64 -15.30 0.22 16.13
CA ASN A 64 -14.10 0.16 16.96
C ASN A 64 -13.25 1.45 16.95
N PHE A 65 -13.62 2.49 16.19
CA PHE A 65 -12.84 3.73 16.12
C PHE A 65 -12.60 4.37 17.50
N SER A 66 -13.56 4.26 18.43
CA SER A 66 -13.40 4.76 19.81
C SER A 66 -12.33 4.00 20.60
N LYS A 67 -12.17 2.70 20.36
CA LYS A 67 -11.08 1.89 20.93
C LYS A 67 -9.74 2.21 20.27
N ILE A 68 -9.73 2.44 18.96
CA ILE A 68 -8.51 2.86 18.24
C ILE A 68 -8.05 4.24 18.72
N LEU A 69 -8.96 5.19 18.91
CA LEU A 69 -8.65 6.50 19.50
C LEU A 69 -8.00 6.36 20.89
N LYS A 70 -8.51 5.46 21.74
CA LYS A 70 -7.91 5.19 23.06
C LYS A 70 -6.49 4.64 22.93
N GLN A 71 -6.20 3.82 21.93
CA GLN A 71 -4.85 3.30 21.68
C GLN A 71 -3.92 4.41 21.18
N ILE A 72 -4.36 5.21 20.21
CA ILE A 72 -3.57 6.34 19.67
C ILE A 72 -3.21 7.34 20.78
N ARG A 73 -4.15 7.67 21.68
CA ARG A 73 -3.89 8.58 22.82
C ARG A 73 -2.91 8.03 23.86
N ARG A 74 -2.62 6.73 23.85
CA ARG A 74 -1.68 6.07 24.78
C ARG A 74 -0.28 5.89 24.20
N LEU A 75 -0.08 6.27 22.94
CA LEU A 75 1.26 6.27 22.34
C LEU A 75 2.15 7.28 23.06
N HIS A 76 3.46 7.14 22.89
CA HIS A 76 4.47 8.05 23.42
C HIS A 76 4.52 9.34 22.58
N TRP A 77 3.61 10.28 22.85
CA TRP A 77 3.50 11.55 22.11
C TRP A 77 4.69 12.51 22.34
N GLU A 78 5.47 12.26 23.37
CA GLU A 78 6.76 12.89 23.64
C GLU A 78 7.85 12.52 22.62
N GLU A 79 7.68 11.38 21.92
CA GLU A 79 8.61 10.92 20.90
C GLU A 79 8.26 11.53 19.54
N THR A 80 9.17 12.32 18.97
CA THR A 80 8.96 12.98 17.67
C THR A 80 8.69 12.00 16.54
N GLU A 81 9.26 10.79 16.62
CA GLU A 81 9.09 9.71 15.64
C GLU A 81 7.63 9.24 15.56
N VAL A 82 6.97 9.06 16.71
CA VAL A 82 5.55 8.70 16.80
C VAL A 82 4.68 9.77 16.16
N VAL A 83 4.93 11.04 16.49
CA VAL A 83 4.18 12.17 15.92
C VAL A 83 4.36 12.23 14.41
N THR A 84 5.59 12.07 13.92
CA THR A 84 5.91 12.06 12.49
C THR A 84 5.20 10.91 11.75
N ILE A 85 5.09 9.73 12.37
CA ILE A 85 4.33 8.60 11.80
C ILE A 85 2.84 8.96 11.71
N LEU A 86 2.27 9.50 12.79
CA LEU A 86 0.87 9.91 12.84
C LEU A 86 0.58 10.97 11.77
N GLU A 87 1.42 11.99 11.63
CA GLU A 87 1.30 13.02 10.58
C GLU A 87 1.26 12.36 9.19
N LYS A 88 2.25 11.52 8.86
CA LYS A 88 2.30 10.79 7.58
C LYS A 88 1.03 9.97 7.33
N VAL A 89 0.44 9.40 8.38
CA VAL A 89 -0.75 8.56 8.27
C VAL A 89 -2.01 9.41 8.05
N PHE A 90 -2.19 10.46 8.84
CA PHE A 90 -3.35 11.36 8.78
C PHE A 90 -3.34 12.25 7.52
N SER A 91 -2.16 12.59 6.98
CA SER A 91 -2.03 13.33 5.71
C SER A 91 -2.32 12.47 4.46
N LYS A 92 -2.59 11.16 4.61
CA LYS A 92 -2.85 10.24 3.48
C LYS A 92 -4.20 9.54 3.60
N PRO A 93 -5.33 10.28 3.60
CA PRO A 93 -6.67 9.70 3.75
C PRO A 93 -7.00 8.68 2.66
N GLY A 94 -6.45 8.80 1.45
CA GLY A 94 -6.65 7.84 0.36
C GLY A 94 -6.09 6.43 0.62
N LYS A 95 -5.30 6.23 1.70
CA LYS A 95 -4.86 4.91 2.14
C LYS A 95 -5.84 4.24 3.11
N VAL A 96 -6.82 4.98 3.63
CA VAL A 96 -7.92 4.45 4.45
C VAL A 96 -9.00 3.89 3.53
N LYS A 97 -9.67 2.81 3.95
CA LYS A 97 -10.87 2.31 3.25
C LYS A 97 -11.88 3.43 3.06
N TYR A 98 -12.38 3.62 1.82
CA TYR A 98 -13.22 4.75 1.45
C TYR A 98 -14.38 5.01 2.44
N GLY A 99 -15.13 3.96 2.79
CA GLY A 99 -16.24 4.04 3.74
C GLY A 99 -15.87 4.46 5.16
N ASN A 100 -14.58 4.48 5.51
CA ASN A 100 -14.06 4.84 6.83
C ASN A 100 -13.24 6.14 6.84
N ILE A 101 -13.08 6.84 5.69
CA ILE A 101 -12.30 8.10 5.64
C ILE A 101 -12.86 9.14 6.62
N HIS A 102 -14.18 9.27 6.72
CA HIS A 102 -14.83 10.18 7.68
C HIS A 102 -14.43 9.90 9.15
N LEU A 103 -14.09 8.66 9.51
CA LEU A 103 -13.63 8.32 10.85
C LEU A 103 -12.25 8.92 11.14
N LEU A 104 -11.39 9.10 10.13
CA LEU A 104 -10.10 9.76 10.29
C LEU A 104 -10.27 11.22 10.72
N ALA A 105 -11.25 11.93 10.14
CA ALA A 105 -11.59 13.29 10.54
C ALA A 105 -12.15 13.34 11.99
N ILE A 106 -13.00 12.37 12.36
CA ILE A 106 -13.49 12.25 13.74
C ILE A 106 -12.33 12.01 14.73
N LEU A 107 -11.38 11.13 14.37
CA LEU A 107 -10.18 10.90 15.18
C LEU A 107 -9.36 12.19 15.32
N MET A 108 -9.14 12.93 14.23
CA MET A 108 -8.39 14.19 14.26
C MET A 108 -9.03 15.22 15.20
N GLY A 109 -10.35 15.44 15.07
CA GLY A 109 -11.08 16.36 15.94
C GLY A 109 -11.09 15.92 17.42
N ALA A 110 -11.09 14.61 17.67
CA ALA A 110 -11.00 14.10 19.04
C ALA A 110 -9.58 14.22 19.63
N LEU A 111 -8.54 14.10 18.80
CA LEU A 111 -7.14 14.24 19.21
C LEU A 111 -6.77 15.69 19.54
N TYR A 112 -7.38 16.69 18.87
CA TYR A 112 -7.16 18.12 19.15
C TYR A 112 -7.30 18.48 20.64
N ARG A 113 -8.21 17.81 21.36
CA ARG A 113 -8.43 18.04 22.81
C ARG A 113 -7.23 17.65 23.69
N TYR A 114 -6.37 16.75 23.22
CA TYR A 114 -5.25 16.20 23.96
C TYR A 114 -3.90 16.66 23.39
N HIS A 115 -3.83 16.80 22.07
CA HIS A 115 -2.62 17.16 21.32
C HIS A 115 -2.96 18.26 20.31
N PRO A 116 -3.20 19.51 20.77
CA PRO A 116 -3.61 20.59 19.88
C PRO A 116 -2.56 20.88 18.80
N ALA A 117 -1.28 20.85 19.14
CA ALA A 117 -0.18 21.07 18.19
C ALA A 117 -0.12 20.06 17.03
N PHE A 118 -0.72 18.87 17.19
CA PHE A 118 -0.77 17.86 16.12
C PHE A 118 -1.91 18.09 15.13
N ALA A 119 -2.99 18.75 15.56
CA ALA A 119 -4.20 18.92 14.78
C ALA A 119 -4.35 20.33 14.17
N VAL A 120 -3.28 21.13 14.22
CA VAL A 120 -3.19 22.51 13.67
C VAL A 120 -2.32 22.53 12.43
#